data_AF-A0A960GG61-F1
#
_entry.id   AF-A0A960GG61-F1
#
_cell.length_a   1.000
_cell.length_b   1.000
_cell.length_c   1.000
_cell.angle_alpha   90.00
_cell.angle_beta   90.00
_cell.angle_gamma   90.00
#
_symmetry.space_group_name_H-M   'P 1'
#
loop_
_entity.id
_entity.type
_entity.pdbx_description
1 polymer ?
#
loop_
_entity_poly.entity_id
_entity_poly.type
_entity_poly.pdbx_seq_one_letter_code
_entity_poly.pdbx_strand_id
1 'polypeptide(L)'
;MIRPVLAACVVAGSVLAAPPAMADDPPLAQGETIRDRGYAAMVVDGDTIRFSNSRNRLTDNYQVIRLLGVQSPEKLSGASGCEGVVAHEFLRNAIEGRSVVLASSSDSRSAIRNRRLRTVYVKQDDGSWIDASALMLNAGLGQWMPKKYEPVHNLEYRHLFDAALARGERMWNPAFCGPGVEANLRLVIQPDPIGDDAQNINDEYVAIVNDGPNRVDLSRWIIRDGSLDWLRLPAGTGVDPGGVLTVRSGSGTNTASSVYWGRRTPVWANFTTARGTRTKFGFIGDGAYLLDTRGNVRASKVYPCLECTDPARGYLRIASVKYDPPGDERRKPNSELIRLMNKGASPLSLFGYELRAGGFGYEFGPFDALQPGQRITIRLGDGRSTSAVRHLGLGRAALKNSGDRVLLRSFEGAHLDCKAWGKVKCLAGY
;
A
#
# COMPACT_ATOMS: atom_id res chain seq x y z
N MET A 1 54.87 8.31 -62.12
CA MET A 1 53.93 8.05 -61.02
C MET A 1 53.22 9.34 -60.67
N ILE A 2 51.99 9.47 -61.14
CA ILE A 2 51.14 10.65 -61.07
C ILE A 2 50.36 10.58 -59.75
N ARG A 3 50.51 11.57 -58.86
CA ARG A 3 49.69 11.72 -57.65
C ARG A 3 48.47 12.59 -57.98
N PRO A 4 47.22 12.14 -57.74
CA PRO A 4 46.06 12.98 -57.98
C PRO A 4 45.88 13.95 -56.81
N VAL A 5 45.61 15.21 -57.14
CA VAL A 5 45.16 16.26 -56.22
C VAL A 5 43.64 16.10 -56.09
N LEU A 6 43.15 15.68 -54.92
CA LEU A 6 41.72 15.77 -54.59
C LEU A 6 41.38 17.19 -54.16
N ALA A 7 40.59 17.89 -54.97
CA ALA A 7 39.93 19.13 -54.59
C ALA A 7 38.78 18.81 -53.61
N ALA A 8 38.91 19.23 -52.35
CA ALA A 8 37.84 19.15 -51.37
C ALA A 8 36.83 20.27 -51.64
N CYS A 9 35.63 19.91 -52.10
CA CYS A 9 34.48 20.80 -52.15
C CYS A 9 34.02 21.11 -50.72
N VAL A 10 34.11 22.37 -50.31
CA VAL A 10 33.47 22.87 -49.09
C VAL A 10 31.97 23.02 -49.37
N VAL A 11 31.18 22.05 -48.93
CA VAL A 11 29.73 22.20 -48.82
C VAL A 11 29.47 23.06 -47.59
N ALA A 12 29.07 24.32 -47.79
CA ALA A 12 28.53 25.16 -46.74
C ALA A 12 27.18 24.59 -46.29
N GLY A 13 27.22 23.64 -45.34
CA GLY A 13 26.04 23.19 -44.64
C GLY A 13 25.50 24.33 -43.79
N SER A 14 24.39 24.92 -44.23
CA SER A 14 23.55 25.79 -43.42
C SER A 14 23.17 25.03 -42.16
N VAL A 15 23.82 25.38 -41.04
CA VAL A 15 23.37 24.97 -39.71
C VAL A 15 22.02 25.67 -39.51
N LEU A 16 20.93 24.98 -39.84
CA LEU A 16 19.63 25.26 -39.27
C LEU A 16 19.82 25.10 -37.76
N ALA A 17 20.03 26.22 -37.07
CA ALA A 17 19.93 26.27 -35.64
C ALA A 17 18.57 25.64 -35.28
N ALA A 18 18.61 24.53 -34.55
CA ALA A 18 17.41 24.03 -33.90
C ALA A 18 16.81 25.21 -33.13
N PRO A 19 15.48 25.42 -33.18
CA PRO A 19 14.86 26.43 -32.33
C PRO A 19 15.32 26.18 -30.89
N PRO A 20 15.64 27.23 -30.12
CA PRO A 20 16.05 27.05 -28.73
C PRO A 20 14.99 26.19 -28.04
N ALA A 21 15.41 25.08 -27.44
CA ALA A 21 14.55 24.30 -26.57
C ALA A 21 13.95 25.28 -25.54
N MET A 22 12.62 25.31 -25.44
CA MET A 22 11.88 26.18 -24.54
C MET A 22 12.39 26.03 -23.10
N ALA A 23 13.13 27.03 -22.62
CA ALA A 23 13.84 26.99 -21.33
C ALA A 23 12.94 27.20 -20.10
N ASP A 24 11.63 26.93 -20.17
CA ASP A 24 10.66 27.30 -19.13
C ASP A 24 9.74 26.16 -18.65
N ASP A 25 10.14 24.91 -18.86
CA ASP A 25 9.43 23.72 -18.37
C ASP A 25 10.17 23.07 -17.18
N PRO A 26 9.44 22.37 -16.29
CA PRO A 26 10.06 21.60 -15.21
C PRO A 26 10.89 20.43 -15.75
N PRO A 27 11.92 19.99 -15.02
CA PRO A 27 12.52 18.68 -15.26
C PRO A 27 11.47 17.60 -14.95
N LEU A 28 11.03 16.86 -15.97
CA LEU A 28 10.06 15.79 -15.79
C LEU A 28 10.72 14.52 -15.26
N ALA A 29 9.98 13.76 -14.45
CA ALA A 29 10.36 12.41 -14.12
C ALA A 29 10.40 11.51 -15.37
N GLN A 30 11.30 10.53 -15.37
CA GLN A 30 11.45 9.61 -16.49
C GLN A 30 10.14 8.85 -16.77
N GLY A 31 9.61 8.99 -17.99
CA GLY A 31 8.37 8.34 -18.42
C GLY A 31 7.14 9.25 -18.39
N GLU A 32 7.26 10.47 -17.84
CA GLU A 32 6.22 11.48 -18.00
C GLU A 32 6.35 12.24 -19.33
N THR A 33 5.23 12.80 -19.76
CA THR A 33 5.17 13.78 -20.85
C THR A 33 4.29 14.96 -20.44
N ILE A 34 4.65 16.15 -20.92
CA ILE A 34 3.84 17.36 -20.70
C ILE A 34 2.50 17.21 -21.43
N ARG A 35 1.41 17.43 -20.71
CA ARG A 35 0.04 17.38 -21.23
C ARG A 35 -0.52 18.77 -21.48
N ASP A 36 -0.19 19.73 -20.63
CA ASP A 36 -0.71 21.10 -20.74
C ASP A 36 0.14 22.10 -19.94
N ARG A 37 -0.02 23.40 -20.24
CA ARG A 37 0.63 24.52 -19.54
C ARG A 37 -0.40 25.61 -19.26
N GLY A 38 -0.40 26.17 -18.06
CA GLY A 38 -1.38 27.16 -17.67
C GLY A 38 -1.23 27.56 -16.22
N TYR A 39 -2.35 27.67 -15.50
CA TYR A 39 -2.39 28.13 -14.12
C TYR A 39 -3.24 27.22 -13.25
N ALA A 40 -2.84 27.06 -11.99
CA ALA A 40 -3.71 26.56 -10.93
C ALA A 40 -4.67 27.70 -10.51
N ALA A 41 -5.68 27.97 -11.35
CA ALA A 41 -6.59 29.09 -11.18
C ALA A 41 -7.31 29.07 -9.82
N MET A 42 -7.66 27.89 -9.32
CA MET A 42 -8.25 27.72 -7.99
C MET A 42 -7.85 26.37 -7.39
N VAL A 43 -7.54 26.35 -6.10
CA VAL A 43 -7.43 25.11 -5.33
C VAL A 43 -8.81 24.74 -4.77
N VAL A 44 -9.27 23.52 -5.02
CA VAL A 44 -10.61 23.04 -4.60
C VAL A 44 -10.56 22.49 -3.18
N ASP A 45 -9.58 21.62 -2.92
CA ASP A 45 -9.29 20.93 -1.66
C ASP A 45 -7.79 20.59 -1.62
N GLY A 46 -7.35 19.74 -0.68
CA GLY A 46 -5.93 19.39 -0.52
C GLY A 46 -5.34 18.55 -1.65
N ASP A 47 -6.10 18.16 -2.67
CA ASP A 47 -5.57 17.32 -3.75
C ASP A 47 -6.27 17.49 -5.12
N THR A 48 -7.06 18.54 -5.26
CA THR A 48 -7.81 18.85 -6.47
C THR A 48 -7.68 20.34 -6.80
N ILE A 49 -7.41 20.65 -8.07
CA ILE A 49 -7.32 22.02 -8.60
C ILE A 49 -8.25 22.24 -9.79
N ARG A 50 -8.58 23.50 -10.05
CA ARG A 50 -9.08 23.99 -11.33
C ARG A 50 -7.90 24.54 -12.12
N PHE A 51 -7.55 23.88 -13.21
CA PHE A 51 -6.54 24.29 -14.17
C PHE A 51 -7.18 25.15 -15.26
N SER A 52 -6.55 26.27 -15.62
CA SER A 52 -7.03 27.16 -16.69
C SER A 52 -5.87 27.90 -17.37
N ASN A 53 -6.14 28.46 -18.55
CA ASN A 53 -5.22 29.38 -19.23
C ASN A 53 -5.24 30.80 -18.61
N SER A 54 -6.10 31.04 -17.62
CA SER A 54 -6.17 32.28 -16.85
C SER A 54 -5.85 32.04 -15.38
N ARG A 55 -5.18 33.01 -14.73
CA ARG A 55 -4.99 33.05 -13.28
C ARG A 55 -6.26 33.40 -12.51
N ASN A 56 -7.32 33.82 -13.20
CA ASN A 56 -8.56 34.23 -12.56
C ASN A 56 -9.28 33.04 -11.91
N ARG A 57 -9.30 32.99 -10.58
CA ARG A 57 -10.03 31.97 -9.79
C ARG A 57 -11.54 31.89 -10.07
N LEU A 58 -12.13 32.95 -10.62
CA LEU A 58 -13.55 33.03 -10.96
C LEU A 58 -13.84 32.56 -12.39
N THR A 59 -12.84 32.11 -13.15
CA THR A 59 -13.04 31.58 -14.50
C THR A 59 -14.00 30.39 -14.49
N ASP A 60 -14.91 30.36 -15.47
CA ASP A 60 -15.79 29.22 -15.78
C ASP A 60 -15.14 28.24 -16.78
N ASN A 61 -14.19 28.73 -17.57
CA ASN A 61 -13.36 27.92 -18.45
C ASN A 61 -12.17 27.32 -17.68
N TYR A 62 -12.37 26.11 -17.15
CA TYR A 62 -11.32 25.35 -16.46
C TYR A 62 -11.50 23.84 -16.64
N GLN A 63 -10.43 23.11 -16.31
CA GLN A 63 -10.44 21.66 -16.17
C GLN A 63 -10.21 21.29 -14.70
N VAL A 64 -10.95 20.31 -14.19
CA VAL A 64 -10.70 19.76 -12.85
C VAL A 64 -9.59 18.71 -12.93
N ILE A 65 -8.50 18.96 -12.20
CA ILE A 65 -7.34 18.09 -12.13
C ILE A 65 -7.24 17.52 -10.71
N ARG A 66 -7.09 16.20 -10.62
CA ARG A 66 -6.81 15.47 -9.37
C ARG A 66 -5.31 15.20 -9.33
N LEU A 67 -4.66 15.63 -8.25
CA LEU A 67 -3.24 15.39 -8.00
C LEU A 67 -2.95 13.89 -7.99
N LEU A 68 -1.89 13.47 -8.68
CA LEU A 68 -1.49 12.06 -8.75
C LEU A 68 -0.89 11.58 -7.44
N GLY A 69 -1.16 10.33 -7.07
CA GLY A 69 -0.41 9.65 -6.00
C GLY A 69 -0.69 10.09 -4.57
N VAL A 70 -1.56 11.07 -4.35
CA VAL A 70 -1.90 11.61 -3.02
C VAL A 70 -3.41 11.62 -2.79
N GLN A 71 -3.83 11.29 -1.57
CA GLN A 71 -5.19 11.46 -1.08
C GLN A 71 -5.18 12.32 0.17
N SER A 72 -5.64 13.55 0.05
CA SER A 72 -5.62 14.51 1.15
C SER A 72 -6.88 14.36 2.01
N PRO A 73 -6.83 14.76 3.30
CA PRO A 73 -8.03 14.87 4.12
C PRO A 73 -9.09 15.75 3.44
N GLU A 74 -10.34 15.28 3.47
CA GLU A 74 -11.46 15.94 2.82
C GLU A 74 -11.89 17.19 3.61
N LYS A 75 -12.22 18.27 2.90
CA LYS A 75 -12.71 19.54 3.51
C LYS A 75 -14.12 19.41 4.10
N LEU A 76 -14.88 18.39 3.70
CA LEU A 76 -16.27 18.20 4.12
C LEU A 76 -16.39 17.41 5.43
N SER A 77 -17.36 17.79 6.27
CA SER A 77 -17.64 17.18 7.56
C SER A 77 -18.02 15.71 7.45
N GLY A 78 -17.46 14.86 8.31
CA GLY A 78 -17.92 13.49 8.56
C GLY A 78 -16.95 12.36 8.23
N ALA A 79 -15.81 12.63 7.56
CA ALA A 79 -14.83 11.59 7.20
C ALA A 79 -13.36 11.90 7.58
N SER A 80 -12.97 13.17 7.77
CA SER A 80 -11.63 13.61 8.26
C SER A 80 -11.60 15.13 8.46
N GLY A 81 -12.46 15.63 9.35
CA GLY A 81 -13.02 16.98 9.23
C GLY A 81 -12.12 18.15 9.64
N CYS A 82 -11.01 17.94 10.37
CA CYS A 82 -10.20 19.07 10.86
C CYS A 82 -8.97 19.33 9.99
N GLU A 83 -8.29 18.28 9.53
CA GLU A 83 -7.10 18.39 8.69
C GLU A 83 -7.43 18.89 7.29
N GLY A 84 -8.65 18.63 6.79
CA GLY A 84 -9.03 18.97 5.42
C GLY A 84 -8.97 20.47 5.13
N VAL A 85 -9.32 21.32 6.10
CA VAL A 85 -9.19 22.78 5.97
C VAL A 85 -7.71 23.16 5.91
N VAL A 86 -6.89 22.60 6.79
CA VAL A 86 -5.43 22.85 6.82
C VAL A 86 -4.76 22.39 5.54
N ALA A 87 -5.11 21.21 5.02
CA ALA A 87 -4.60 20.68 3.77
C ALA A 87 -4.96 21.57 2.57
N HIS A 88 -6.22 22.02 2.52
CA HIS A 88 -6.69 22.94 1.50
C HIS A 88 -5.95 24.28 1.55
N GLU A 89 -5.83 24.91 2.72
CA GLU A 89 -5.15 26.20 2.87
C GLU A 89 -3.66 26.10 2.57
N PHE A 90 -3.01 25.03 3.01
CA PHE A 90 -1.60 24.78 2.72
C PHE A 90 -1.34 24.67 1.21
N LEU A 91 -2.12 23.85 0.49
CA LEU A 91 -1.99 23.74 -0.96
C LEU A 91 -2.33 25.07 -1.66
N ARG A 92 -3.42 25.72 -1.25
CA ARG A 92 -3.87 27.00 -1.81
C ARG A 92 -2.78 28.07 -1.73
N ASN A 93 -2.19 28.26 -0.55
CA ASN A 93 -1.13 29.25 -0.35
C ASN A 93 0.12 28.94 -1.18
N ALA A 94 0.40 27.66 -1.43
CA ALA A 94 1.54 27.25 -2.21
C ALA A 94 1.35 27.46 -3.73
N ILE A 95 0.14 27.25 -4.27
CA ILE A 95 -0.03 27.07 -5.73
C ILE A 95 -1.11 27.93 -6.40
N GLU A 96 -2.09 28.46 -5.67
CA GLU A 96 -3.22 29.18 -6.30
C GLU A 96 -2.73 30.41 -7.08
N GLY A 97 -3.14 30.53 -8.34
CA GLY A 97 -2.75 31.62 -9.25
C GLY A 97 -1.35 31.50 -9.85
N ARG A 98 -0.56 30.48 -9.48
CA ARG A 98 0.79 30.25 -10.04
C ARG A 98 0.74 29.51 -11.38
N SER A 99 1.80 29.69 -12.18
CA SER A 99 2.01 28.93 -13.42
C SER A 99 2.25 27.46 -13.10
N VAL A 100 1.61 26.57 -13.85
CA VAL A 100 1.74 25.13 -13.68
C VAL A 100 1.93 24.42 -15.02
N VAL A 101 2.64 23.30 -14.96
CA VAL A 101 2.76 22.33 -16.05
C VAL A 101 2.12 21.02 -15.59
N LEU A 102 1.17 20.53 -16.38
CA LEU A 102 0.51 19.25 -16.13
C LEU A 102 1.28 18.15 -16.84
N ALA A 103 1.70 17.12 -16.12
CA ALA A 103 2.38 15.96 -16.68
C ALA A 103 1.69 14.66 -16.31
N SER A 104 1.90 13.62 -17.13
CA SER A 104 1.53 12.24 -16.79
C SER A 104 2.19 11.23 -17.73
N SER A 105 2.25 9.97 -17.27
CA SER A 105 2.75 8.86 -18.08
C SER A 105 1.71 8.32 -19.06
N SER A 106 0.44 8.18 -18.65
CA SER A 106 -0.58 7.46 -19.43
C SER A 106 -1.84 8.27 -19.75
N ASP A 107 -1.90 9.55 -19.40
CA ASP A 107 -3.08 10.40 -19.58
C ASP A 107 -4.37 9.82 -18.97
N SER A 108 -4.24 9.26 -17.76
CA SER A 108 -5.35 8.56 -17.10
C SER A 108 -6.33 9.50 -16.39
N ARG A 109 -7.43 8.91 -15.91
CA ARG A 109 -8.50 9.59 -15.17
C ARG A 109 -8.90 8.80 -13.93
N SER A 110 -9.40 9.52 -12.92
CA SER A 110 -9.93 8.89 -11.70
C SER A 110 -11.21 8.12 -12.02
N ALA A 111 -11.33 6.90 -11.48
CA ALA A 111 -12.54 6.08 -11.63
C ALA A 111 -13.79 6.82 -11.12
N ILE A 112 -13.64 7.56 -10.02
CA ILE A 112 -14.70 8.41 -9.46
C ILE A 112 -14.68 9.77 -10.17
N ARG A 113 -15.83 10.22 -10.69
CA ARG A 113 -16.04 11.54 -11.34
C ARG A 113 -15.20 11.82 -12.60
N ASN A 114 -14.44 10.85 -13.12
CA ASN A 114 -13.70 10.97 -14.38
C ASN A 114 -12.73 12.17 -14.47
N ARG A 115 -12.13 12.57 -13.33
CA ARG A 115 -11.20 13.71 -13.25
C ARG A 115 -9.86 13.34 -13.87
N ARG A 116 -9.20 14.28 -14.54
CA ARG A 116 -7.85 14.05 -15.12
C ARG A 116 -6.85 13.88 -13.98
N LEU A 117 -6.04 12.83 -14.04
CA LEU A 117 -4.97 12.58 -13.09
C LEU A 117 -3.67 13.16 -13.63
N ARG A 118 -3.02 14.05 -12.87
CA ARG A 118 -1.78 14.70 -13.29
C ARG A 118 -0.81 14.87 -12.13
N THR A 119 0.47 14.79 -12.46
CA THR A 119 1.52 15.44 -11.70
C THR A 119 1.43 16.92 -12.02
N VAL A 120 1.40 17.76 -10.99
CA VAL A 120 1.24 19.21 -11.15
C VAL A 120 2.52 19.87 -10.70
N TYR A 121 3.36 20.21 -11.67
CA TYR A 121 4.58 20.97 -11.44
C TYR A 121 4.22 22.45 -11.35
N VAL A 122 4.63 23.12 -10.28
CA VAL A 122 4.28 24.50 -9.97
C VAL A 122 5.54 25.36 -9.94
N LYS A 123 5.54 26.42 -10.74
CA LYS A 123 6.67 27.34 -10.81
C LYS A 123 6.70 28.26 -9.58
N GLN A 124 7.85 28.29 -8.91
CA GLN A 124 8.11 29.17 -7.77
C GLN A 124 8.70 30.51 -8.21
N ASP A 125 8.73 31.47 -7.29
CA ASP A 125 9.17 32.84 -7.58
C ASP A 125 10.69 32.92 -7.87
N ASP A 126 11.47 31.98 -7.33
CA ASP A 126 12.89 31.81 -7.61
C ASP A 126 13.19 31.07 -8.93
N GLY A 127 12.15 30.73 -9.69
CA GLY A 127 12.25 29.99 -10.95
C GLY A 127 12.35 28.46 -10.80
N SER A 128 12.42 27.94 -9.57
CA SER A 128 12.38 26.50 -9.31
C SER A 128 10.99 25.92 -9.54
N TRP A 129 10.93 24.59 -9.66
CA TRP A 129 9.69 23.84 -9.81
C TRP A 129 9.50 22.90 -8.63
N ILE A 130 8.27 22.86 -8.12
CA ILE A 130 7.87 21.87 -7.12
C ILE A 130 6.76 20.98 -7.68
N ASP A 131 6.71 19.75 -7.22
CA ASP A 131 5.56 18.88 -7.43
C ASP A 131 4.56 19.05 -6.29
N ALA A 132 3.32 19.43 -6.62
CA ALA A 132 2.26 19.65 -5.65
C ALA A 132 1.91 18.38 -4.85
N SER A 133 1.96 17.19 -5.45
CA SER A 133 1.69 15.93 -4.76
C SER A 133 2.79 15.60 -3.73
N ALA A 134 4.05 15.72 -4.16
CA ALA A 134 5.21 15.57 -3.30
C ALA A 134 5.17 16.56 -2.11
N LEU A 135 4.81 17.82 -2.38
CA LEU A 135 4.63 18.85 -1.35
C LEU A 135 3.63 18.42 -0.28
N MET A 136 2.45 17.92 -0.68
CA MET A 136 1.39 17.51 0.25
C MET A 136 1.79 16.30 1.10
N LEU A 137 2.39 15.29 0.47
CA LEU A 137 2.86 14.08 1.15
C LEU A 137 3.99 14.41 2.14
N ASN A 138 4.99 15.16 1.69
CA ASN A 138 6.09 15.57 2.54
C ASN A 138 5.62 16.44 3.70
N ALA A 139 4.57 17.24 3.55
CA ALA A 139 4.02 18.05 4.63
C ALA A 139 3.22 17.23 5.67
N GLY A 140 2.93 15.94 5.42
CA GLY A 140 2.03 15.17 6.27
C GLY A 140 0.57 15.63 6.15
N LEU A 141 0.15 15.97 4.94
CA LEU A 141 -1.23 16.38 4.62
C LEU A 141 -1.84 15.52 3.50
N GLY A 142 -1.32 14.32 3.31
CA GLY A 142 -1.84 13.38 2.33
C GLY A 142 -1.45 11.93 2.64
N GLN A 143 -2.36 11.02 2.30
CA GLN A 143 -2.13 9.59 2.25
C GLN A 143 -1.48 9.22 0.92
N TRP A 144 -0.55 8.26 0.95
CA TRP A 144 0.01 7.68 -0.26
C TRP A 144 -1.07 6.89 -1.01
N MET A 145 -1.34 7.27 -2.26
CA MET A 145 -2.41 6.71 -3.09
C MET A 145 -1.88 6.29 -4.46
N PRO A 146 -1.08 5.21 -4.54
CA PRO A 146 -0.37 4.83 -5.76
C PRO A 146 -1.33 4.49 -6.89
N LYS A 147 -0.89 4.71 -8.14
CA LYS A 147 -1.71 4.45 -9.33
C LYS A 147 -1.08 3.40 -10.23
N LYS A 148 -1.84 2.34 -10.47
CA LYS A 148 -1.48 1.21 -11.35
C LYS A 148 -1.11 1.62 -12.77
N TYR A 149 -1.78 2.66 -13.29
CA TYR A 149 -1.59 3.17 -14.65
C TYR A 149 -0.87 4.52 -14.69
N GLU A 150 -0.40 5.03 -13.56
CA GLU A 150 0.47 6.22 -13.47
C GLU A 150 1.59 5.98 -12.44
N PRO A 151 2.46 4.98 -12.67
CA PRO A 151 3.31 4.46 -11.61
C PRO A 151 4.57 5.27 -11.34
N VAL A 152 4.88 6.28 -12.16
CA VAL A 152 6.18 6.97 -12.21
C VAL A 152 6.63 7.44 -10.82
N HIS A 153 5.74 8.08 -10.06
CA HIS A 153 6.07 8.63 -8.75
C HIS A 153 5.69 7.73 -7.56
N ASN A 154 5.12 6.54 -7.77
CA ASN A 154 4.57 5.75 -6.66
C ASN A 154 5.61 5.45 -5.58
N LEU A 155 6.84 5.11 -5.95
CA LEU A 155 7.91 4.80 -4.99
C LEU A 155 8.44 6.06 -4.30
N GLU A 156 8.69 7.13 -5.06
CA GLU A 156 9.14 8.42 -4.53
C GLU A 156 8.15 8.97 -3.49
N TYR A 157 6.88 9.02 -3.86
CA TYR A 157 5.81 9.48 -2.98
C TYR A 157 5.65 8.61 -1.74
N ARG A 158 5.94 7.31 -1.85
CA ARG A 158 5.95 6.43 -0.68
C ARG A 158 7.04 6.85 0.31
N HIS A 159 8.24 7.18 -0.15
CA HIS A 159 9.31 7.66 0.73
C HIS A 159 8.93 8.97 1.44
N LEU A 160 8.32 9.93 0.72
CA LEU A 160 7.85 11.18 1.32
C LEU A 160 6.77 10.94 2.38
N PHE A 161 5.83 10.04 2.08
CA PHE A 161 4.80 9.63 3.01
C PHE A 161 5.39 8.97 4.28
N ASP A 162 6.29 8.00 4.13
CA ASP A 162 6.89 7.29 5.26
C ASP A 162 7.70 8.26 6.15
N ALA A 163 8.43 9.19 5.54
CA ALA A 163 9.15 10.23 6.26
C ALA A 163 8.21 11.18 7.03
N ALA A 164 7.08 11.58 6.44
CA ALA A 164 6.09 12.40 7.12
C ALA A 164 5.40 11.65 8.27
N LEU A 165 5.06 10.38 8.08
CA LEU A 165 4.50 9.52 9.12
C LEU A 165 5.46 9.39 10.30
N ALA A 166 6.76 9.20 10.04
CA ALA A 166 7.79 9.07 11.07
C ALA A 166 8.00 10.35 11.90
N ARG A 167 7.73 11.54 11.35
CA ARG A 167 7.79 12.81 12.11
C ARG A 167 6.60 12.98 13.06
N GLY A 168 5.48 12.29 12.84
CA GLY A 168 4.31 12.37 13.72
C GLY A 168 3.66 13.75 13.76
N GLU A 169 3.80 14.54 12.70
CA GLU A 169 3.28 15.91 12.59
C GLU A 169 1.98 15.98 11.78
N ARG A 170 1.22 17.06 11.97
CA ARG A 170 -0.04 17.34 11.26
C ARG A 170 -1.00 16.17 11.33
N MET A 171 -1.43 15.59 10.21
CA MET A 171 -2.40 14.48 10.21
C MET A 171 -1.89 13.21 10.91
N TRP A 172 -0.58 13.11 11.14
CA TRP A 172 0.05 11.99 11.84
C TRP A 172 0.23 12.25 13.33
N ASN A 173 -0.12 13.45 13.81
CA ASN A 173 -0.22 13.73 15.24
C ASN A 173 -1.56 13.18 15.75
N PRO A 174 -1.56 12.23 16.71
CA PRO A 174 -2.78 11.59 17.21
C PRO A 174 -3.69 12.51 18.03
N ALA A 175 -3.30 13.77 18.24
CA ALA A 175 -4.09 14.80 18.93
C ALA A 175 -4.31 16.07 18.07
N PHE A 176 -4.10 16.00 16.76
CA PHE A 176 -4.19 17.15 15.86
C PHE A 176 -5.59 17.81 15.87
N CYS A 177 -6.65 17.02 15.77
CA CYS A 177 -8.05 17.45 15.91
C CYS A 177 -8.49 17.64 17.38
N GLY A 178 -7.53 17.86 18.28
CA GLY A 178 -7.74 17.94 19.71
C GLY A 178 -7.49 16.60 20.42
N PRO A 179 -7.45 16.63 21.77
CA PRO A 179 -7.06 15.47 22.57
C PRO A 179 -8.05 14.31 22.39
N GLY A 180 -7.52 13.16 21.99
CA GLY A 180 -8.23 11.90 21.95
C GLY A 180 -8.05 11.07 23.22
N VAL A 181 -8.75 9.94 23.31
CA VAL A 181 -8.51 8.94 24.38
C VAL A 181 -7.14 8.30 24.19
N GLU A 182 -6.38 8.03 25.25
CA GLU A 182 -5.12 7.29 25.11
C GLU A 182 -5.41 5.87 24.60
N ALA A 183 -4.71 5.46 23.54
CA ALA A 183 -4.93 4.16 22.91
C ALA A 183 -3.63 3.71 22.24
N ASN A 184 -3.14 2.53 22.61
CA ASN A 184 -2.01 1.88 21.96
C ASN A 184 -2.56 0.80 21.02
N LEU A 185 -2.86 1.19 19.79
CA LEU A 185 -3.47 0.34 18.78
C LEU A 185 -2.52 0.12 17.61
N ARG A 186 -2.54 -1.09 17.06
CA ARG A 186 -1.82 -1.42 15.83
C ARG A 186 -2.78 -2.07 14.83
N LEU A 187 -2.53 -1.85 13.54
CA LEU A 187 -3.26 -2.52 12.47
C LEU A 187 -2.44 -3.66 11.86
N VAL A 188 -3.13 -4.75 11.52
CA VAL A 188 -2.64 -5.86 10.68
C VAL A 188 -3.59 -5.97 9.50
N ILE A 189 -3.09 -5.92 8.27
CA ILE A 189 -3.92 -6.01 7.06
C ILE A 189 -3.57 -7.30 6.34
N GLN A 190 -4.58 -8.09 5.97
CA GLN A 190 -4.45 -9.15 4.97
C GLN A 190 -5.06 -8.62 3.67
N PRO A 191 -4.23 -8.15 2.72
CA PRO A 191 -4.74 -7.57 1.48
C PRO A 191 -4.95 -8.60 0.37
N ASP A 192 -4.20 -9.70 0.38
CA ASP A 192 -4.10 -10.67 -0.71
C ASP A 192 -4.55 -12.02 -0.19
N PRO A 193 -5.86 -12.29 0.00
CA PRO A 193 -6.33 -13.56 0.53
C PRO A 193 -5.89 -14.77 -0.31
N ILE A 194 -6.04 -15.97 0.25
CA ILE A 194 -5.75 -17.20 -0.50
C ILE A 194 -6.87 -17.44 -1.51
N GLY A 195 -6.52 -17.50 -2.79
CA GLY A 195 -7.48 -17.76 -3.87
C GLY A 195 -7.83 -16.50 -4.66
N ASP A 196 -9.07 -16.41 -5.14
CA ASP A 196 -9.59 -15.23 -5.84
C ASP A 196 -10.27 -14.29 -4.84
N ASP A 197 -9.70 -13.11 -4.64
CA ASP A 197 -10.17 -12.09 -3.69
C ASP A 197 -11.65 -11.73 -3.91
N ALA A 198 -12.12 -11.72 -5.16
CA ALA A 198 -13.52 -11.38 -5.47
C ALA A 198 -14.50 -12.46 -4.98
N GLN A 199 -14.02 -13.69 -4.79
CA GLN A 199 -14.79 -14.81 -4.23
C GLN A 199 -14.60 -14.92 -2.72
N ASN A 200 -13.45 -14.44 -2.20
CA ASN A 200 -13.03 -14.56 -0.81
C ASN A 200 -12.96 -13.19 -0.09
N ILE A 201 -13.93 -12.31 -0.36
CA ILE A 201 -13.93 -10.92 0.13
C ILE A 201 -13.79 -10.82 1.66
N ASN A 202 -14.31 -11.79 2.42
CA ASN A 202 -14.18 -11.77 3.89
C ASN A 202 -12.80 -12.17 4.40
N ASP A 203 -11.96 -12.79 3.58
CA ASP A 203 -10.57 -13.15 3.90
C ASP A 203 -9.59 -12.00 3.59
N GLU A 204 -10.09 -10.96 2.95
CA GLU A 204 -9.49 -9.63 2.86
C GLU A 204 -9.97 -8.81 4.08
N TYR A 205 -9.06 -8.39 4.95
CA TYR A 205 -9.44 -7.74 6.21
C TYR A 205 -8.36 -6.82 6.77
N VAL A 206 -8.78 -5.95 7.69
CA VAL A 206 -7.91 -5.26 8.62
C VAL A 206 -8.28 -5.62 10.05
N ALA A 207 -7.30 -5.96 10.86
CA ALA A 207 -7.46 -6.23 12.27
C ALA A 207 -6.89 -5.08 13.10
N ILE A 208 -7.66 -4.67 14.10
CA ILE A 208 -7.28 -3.67 15.11
C ILE A 208 -6.84 -4.44 16.35
N VAL A 209 -5.58 -4.31 16.71
CA VAL A 209 -4.96 -4.98 17.87
C VAL A 209 -4.77 -3.95 18.98
N ASN A 210 -5.18 -4.30 20.20
CA ASN A 210 -4.94 -3.49 21.37
C ASN A 210 -3.68 -3.96 22.10
N ASP A 211 -2.58 -3.25 21.86
CA ASP A 211 -1.29 -3.48 22.50
C ASP A 211 -1.17 -2.70 23.84
N GLY A 212 -2.25 -2.02 24.26
CA GLY A 212 -2.33 -1.25 25.50
C GLY A 212 -2.89 -2.05 26.70
N PRO A 213 -2.73 -1.51 27.92
CA PRO A 213 -3.19 -2.16 29.14
C PRO A 213 -4.70 -1.95 29.42
N ASN A 214 -5.37 -1.07 28.69
CA ASN A 214 -6.77 -0.68 28.92
C ASN A 214 -7.66 -1.00 27.73
N ARG A 215 -8.94 -1.29 27.98
CA ARG A 215 -9.94 -1.43 26.92
C ARG A 215 -10.09 -0.10 26.17
N VAL A 216 -10.11 -0.16 24.84
CA VAL A 216 -10.36 1.01 23.99
C VAL A 216 -11.78 0.94 23.43
N ASP A 217 -12.57 2.00 23.66
CA ASP A 217 -13.87 2.18 23.02
C ASP A 217 -13.67 2.75 21.61
N LEU A 218 -14.08 1.97 20.61
CA LEU A 218 -14.00 2.28 19.18
C LEU A 218 -15.35 2.70 18.60
N SER A 219 -16.34 2.96 19.47
CA SER A 219 -17.68 3.39 19.05
C SER A 219 -17.60 4.58 18.10
N ARG A 220 -18.14 4.41 16.89
CA ARG A 220 -18.20 5.45 15.85
C ARG A 220 -16.85 5.93 15.31
N TRP A 221 -15.75 5.27 15.67
CA TRP A 221 -14.47 5.46 14.99
C TRP A 221 -14.59 5.02 13.53
N ILE A 222 -13.67 5.49 12.69
CA ILE A 222 -13.68 5.21 11.26
C ILE A 222 -12.46 4.39 10.91
N ILE A 223 -12.64 3.31 10.15
CA ILE A 223 -11.57 2.63 9.43
C ILE A 223 -11.73 2.94 7.95
N ARG A 224 -10.63 3.27 7.26
CA ARG A 224 -10.64 3.59 5.83
C ARG A 224 -9.40 3.03 5.12
N ASP A 225 -9.53 2.85 3.82
CA ASP A 225 -8.40 2.55 2.93
C ASP A 225 -7.65 3.84 2.52
N GLY A 226 -6.66 3.71 1.64
CA GLY A 226 -5.97 4.85 1.03
C GLY A 226 -6.80 5.66 0.03
N SER A 227 -8.07 5.29 -0.19
CA SER A 227 -9.00 5.94 -1.10
C SER A 227 -10.08 6.74 -0.35
N LEU A 228 -11.30 6.79 -0.85
CA LEU A 228 -12.46 7.42 -0.19
C LEU A 228 -13.38 6.41 0.48
N ASP A 229 -13.03 5.12 0.46
CA ASP A 229 -13.83 4.08 1.08
C ASP A 229 -13.57 4.07 2.60
N TRP A 230 -14.64 4.20 3.38
CA TRP A 230 -14.57 4.15 4.83
C TRP A 230 -15.73 3.36 5.43
N LEU A 231 -15.53 2.84 6.64
CA LEU A 231 -16.53 2.23 7.50
C LEU A 231 -16.51 2.94 8.86
N ARG A 232 -17.68 3.43 9.28
CA ARG A 232 -17.88 3.86 10.67
C ARG A 232 -18.24 2.65 11.51
N LEU A 233 -17.42 2.37 12.53
CA LEU A 233 -17.65 1.27 13.44
C LEU A 233 -18.97 1.46 14.21
N PRO A 234 -19.73 0.37 14.46
CA PRO A 234 -20.96 0.43 15.24
C PRO A 234 -20.75 1.04 16.63
N ALA A 235 -21.83 1.55 17.22
CA ALA A 235 -21.80 1.90 18.64
C ALA A 235 -21.63 0.63 19.50
N GLY A 236 -20.87 0.72 20.59
CA GLY A 236 -20.54 -0.39 21.47
C GLY A 236 -19.33 -1.22 21.03
N THR A 237 -18.78 -0.98 19.84
CA THR A 237 -17.56 -1.63 19.38
C THR A 237 -16.37 -1.20 20.25
N GLY A 238 -15.58 -2.17 20.71
CA GLY A 238 -14.35 -1.89 21.46
C GLY A 238 -13.45 -3.10 21.50
N VAL A 239 -12.24 -2.91 21.96
CA VAL A 239 -11.21 -3.95 21.99
C VAL A 239 -10.53 -3.96 23.37
N ASP A 240 -10.60 -5.12 24.03
CA ASP A 240 -9.99 -5.34 25.35
C ASP A 240 -8.45 -5.41 25.24
N PRO A 241 -7.71 -5.26 26.35
CA PRO A 241 -6.25 -5.42 26.36
C PRO A 241 -5.81 -6.76 25.75
N GLY A 242 -4.88 -6.73 24.80
CA GLY A 242 -4.43 -7.91 24.04
C GLY A 242 -5.48 -8.49 23.08
N GLY A 243 -6.65 -7.85 22.97
CA GLY A 243 -7.74 -8.25 22.09
C GLY A 243 -7.49 -7.88 20.63
N VAL A 244 -8.21 -8.56 19.75
CA VAL A 244 -8.19 -8.31 18.30
C VAL A 244 -9.61 -8.17 17.79
N LEU A 245 -9.90 -7.03 17.15
CA LEU A 245 -11.13 -6.79 16.40
C LEU A 245 -10.83 -6.86 14.91
N THR A 246 -11.41 -7.83 14.20
CA THR A 246 -11.24 -7.98 12.75
C THR A 246 -12.37 -7.27 11.99
N VAL A 247 -12.01 -6.31 11.15
CA VAL A 247 -12.93 -5.70 10.18
C VAL A 247 -12.76 -6.43 8.85
N ARG A 248 -13.76 -7.24 8.50
CA ARG A 248 -13.82 -8.00 7.24
C ARG A 248 -14.44 -7.15 6.15
N SER A 249 -13.88 -7.19 4.93
CA SER A 249 -14.37 -6.37 3.82
C SER A 249 -15.79 -6.76 3.39
N GLY A 250 -16.12 -8.04 3.42
CA GLY A 250 -17.40 -8.57 2.93
C GLY A 250 -18.57 -8.41 3.91
N SER A 251 -19.59 -9.26 3.73
CA SER A 251 -20.82 -9.27 4.54
C SER A 251 -20.80 -10.35 5.61
N GLY A 252 -21.52 -10.12 6.72
CA GLY A 252 -21.66 -11.06 7.83
C GLY A 252 -22.38 -10.42 9.02
N THR A 253 -22.50 -11.17 10.12
CA THR A 253 -23.12 -10.66 11.36
C THR A 253 -22.01 -10.20 12.30
N ASN A 254 -22.09 -8.95 12.76
CA ASN A 254 -21.12 -8.39 13.70
C ASN A 254 -21.11 -9.19 15.03
N THR A 255 -19.94 -9.37 15.59
CA THR A 255 -19.69 -9.99 16.91
C THR A 255 -18.78 -9.09 17.74
N ALA A 256 -18.43 -9.54 18.96
CA ALA A 256 -17.47 -8.80 19.79
C ALA A 256 -16.06 -8.69 19.16
N SER A 257 -15.67 -9.65 18.30
CA SER A 257 -14.34 -9.71 17.70
C SER A 257 -14.34 -9.50 16.19
N SER A 258 -15.50 -9.33 15.56
CA SER A 258 -15.63 -9.19 14.11
C SER A 258 -16.66 -8.13 13.72
N VAL A 259 -16.28 -7.23 12.82
CA VAL A 259 -17.18 -6.28 12.16
C VAL A 259 -17.11 -6.50 10.65
N TYR A 260 -18.23 -6.37 9.95
CA TYR A 260 -18.33 -6.58 8.51
C TYR A 260 -18.64 -5.25 7.81
N TRP A 261 -17.84 -4.90 6.79
CA TRP A 261 -17.99 -3.66 6.03
C TRP A 261 -19.16 -3.74 5.03
N GLY A 262 -19.51 -4.94 4.58
CA GLY A 262 -20.62 -5.16 3.65
C GLY A 262 -20.27 -4.84 2.20
N ARG A 263 -18.98 -4.84 1.84
CA ARG A 263 -18.53 -4.60 0.46
C ARG A 263 -18.79 -5.83 -0.41
N ARG A 264 -18.99 -5.56 -1.69
CA ARG A 264 -19.16 -6.58 -2.75
C ARG A 264 -17.94 -6.72 -3.66
N THR A 265 -16.93 -5.91 -3.40
CA THR A 265 -15.65 -5.90 -4.11
C THR A 265 -14.53 -5.78 -3.08
N PRO A 266 -13.32 -6.28 -3.40
CA PRO A 266 -12.12 -6.06 -2.58
C PRO A 266 -11.92 -4.57 -2.27
N VAL A 267 -11.35 -4.29 -1.10
CA VAL A 267 -11.08 -2.94 -0.57
C VAL A 267 -9.59 -2.66 -0.52
N TRP A 268 -8.79 -3.65 -0.12
CA TRP A 268 -7.37 -3.57 0.16
C TRP A 268 -6.58 -3.99 -1.09
N ALA A 269 -6.01 -3.02 -1.82
CA ALA A 269 -5.37 -3.36 -3.08
C ALA A 269 -4.19 -4.32 -2.91
N ASN A 270 -4.13 -5.40 -3.71
CA ASN A 270 -2.94 -6.25 -3.81
C ASN A 270 -1.72 -5.44 -4.25
N PHE A 271 -0.58 -5.72 -3.63
CA PHE A 271 0.65 -4.95 -3.84
C PHE A 271 1.63 -5.62 -4.80
N THR A 272 2.58 -4.83 -5.27
CA THR A 272 3.75 -5.30 -6.03
C THR A 272 5.02 -4.91 -5.29
N THR A 273 5.95 -5.84 -5.09
CA THR A 273 7.26 -5.52 -4.51
C THR A 273 8.24 -5.03 -5.59
N ALA A 274 9.06 -4.05 -5.25
CA ALA A 274 10.04 -3.43 -6.15
C ALA A 274 11.09 -4.41 -6.72
N ARG A 275 11.26 -5.60 -6.11
CA ARG A 275 12.25 -6.60 -6.54
C ARG A 275 11.67 -7.84 -7.22
N GLY A 276 10.34 -8.00 -7.23
CA GLY A 276 9.71 -9.25 -7.65
C GLY A 276 9.10 -9.26 -9.05
N THR A 277 8.85 -8.10 -9.67
CA THR A 277 8.23 -8.08 -11.00
C THR A 277 8.70 -6.90 -11.85
N ARG A 278 9.11 -7.21 -13.08
CA ARG A 278 8.88 -6.31 -14.22
C ARG A 278 7.37 -6.20 -14.45
N THR A 279 6.61 -5.76 -13.46
CA THR A 279 5.18 -5.53 -13.67
C THR A 279 5.05 -4.26 -14.48
N LYS A 280 4.20 -4.32 -15.51
CA LYS A 280 3.70 -3.15 -16.26
C LYS A 280 3.05 -2.05 -15.40
N PHE A 281 2.99 -2.24 -14.08
CA PHE A 281 2.21 -1.46 -13.12
C PHE A 281 3.05 -0.74 -12.06
N GLY A 282 4.38 -0.93 -12.06
CA GLY A 282 5.30 -0.32 -11.09
C GLY A 282 5.06 -0.74 -9.64
N PHE A 283 5.54 0.07 -8.68
CA PHE A 283 5.37 -0.14 -7.24
C PHE A 283 3.95 0.25 -6.81
N ILE A 284 3.18 -0.70 -6.29
CA ILE A 284 1.78 -0.53 -5.89
C ILE A 284 1.59 -1.09 -4.48
N GLY A 285 0.66 -0.49 -3.74
CA GLY A 285 0.25 -0.90 -2.42
C GLY A 285 -1.00 -0.14 -1.98
N ASP A 286 -1.28 -0.21 -0.70
CA ASP A 286 -2.40 0.48 -0.07
C ASP A 286 -2.10 0.74 1.42
N GLY A 287 -3.05 1.33 2.14
CA GLY A 287 -2.98 1.44 3.58
C GLY A 287 -4.34 1.50 4.25
N ALA A 288 -4.34 1.15 5.53
CA ALA A 288 -5.49 1.33 6.41
C ALA A 288 -5.21 2.41 7.45
N TYR A 289 -6.23 3.21 7.75
CA TYR A 289 -6.17 4.31 8.69
C TYR A 289 -7.37 4.24 9.63
N LEU A 290 -7.10 4.11 10.94
CA LEU A 290 -8.09 4.12 11.99
C LEU A 290 -8.17 5.53 12.58
N LEU A 291 -9.30 6.20 12.41
CA LEU A 291 -9.55 7.55 12.87
C LEU A 291 -10.51 7.52 14.07
N ASP A 292 -10.23 8.30 15.10
CA ASP A 292 -11.19 8.52 16.18
C ASP A 292 -12.37 9.42 15.74
N THR A 293 -13.32 9.64 16.64
CA THR A 293 -14.51 10.47 16.37
C THR A 293 -14.20 11.94 16.12
N ARG A 294 -12.99 12.41 16.45
CA ARG A 294 -12.52 13.78 16.17
C ARG A 294 -11.84 13.87 14.80
N GLY A 295 -11.40 12.74 14.25
CA GLY A 295 -10.68 12.66 12.97
C GLY A 295 -9.18 12.36 13.13
N ASN A 296 -8.66 12.25 14.36
CA ASN A 296 -7.25 11.94 14.58
C ASN A 296 -6.94 10.54 14.08
N VAL A 297 -5.86 10.37 13.32
CA VAL A 297 -5.32 9.03 13.00
C VAL A 297 -4.74 8.42 14.27
N ARG A 298 -5.34 7.33 14.75
CA ARG A 298 -4.96 6.63 15.99
C ARG A 298 -4.12 5.39 15.76
N ALA A 299 -4.26 4.78 14.60
CA ALA A 299 -3.38 3.74 14.10
C ALA A 299 -3.41 3.78 12.57
N SER A 300 -2.27 3.48 11.94
CA SER A 300 -2.20 3.33 10.49
C SER A 300 -1.28 2.19 10.13
N LYS A 301 -1.48 1.64 8.93
CA LYS A 301 -0.59 0.62 8.37
C LYS A 301 -0.61 0.72 6.86
N VAL A 302 0.57 0.79 6.24
CA VAL A 302 0.73 0.93 4.79
C VAL A 302 1.66 -0.17 4.29
N TYR A 303 1.28 -0.83 3.21
CA TYR A 303 1.98 -1.94 2.60
C TYR A 303 2.11 -1.73 1.08
N PRO A 304 3.08 -2.36 0.38
CA PRO A 304 4.10 -3.21 0.94
C PRO A 304 5.10 -2.38 1.72
N CYS A 305 5.77 -3.01 2.66
CA CYS A 305 6.74 -2.31 3.45
C CYS A 305 8.03 -2.04 2.64
N LEU A 306 8.57 -0.81 2.70
CA LEU A 306 9.84 -0.44 2.05
C LEU A 306 11.07 -0.77 2.92
N GLU A 307 11.15 -0.19 4.12
CA GLU A 307 12.33 -0.23 4.99
C GLU A 307 12.02 -0.75 6.41
N CYS A 308 11.09 -1.69 6.56
CA CYS A 308 10.84 -2.31 7.87
C CYS A 308 11.80 -3.46 8.16
N THR A 309 12.19 -3.49 9.42
CA THR A 309 12.67 -4.71 10.06
C THR A 309 11.46 -5.53 10.46
N ASP A 310 11.24 -6.64 9.77
CA ASP A 310 10.23 -7.61 10.19
C ASP A 310 10.78 -8.41 11.39
N PRO A 311 10.07 -8.45 12.54
CA PRO A 311 10.57 -9.09 13.76
C PRO A 311 10.75 -10.61 13.61
N ALA A 312 10.14 -11.25 12.62
CA ALA A 312 10.34 -12.66 12.32
C ALA A 312 11.51 -12.91 11.36
N ARG A 313 12.03 -11.89 10.68
CA ARG A 313 13.14 -12.02 9.73
C ARG A 313 14.38 -12.51 10.45
N GLY A 314 14.93 -13.64 10.00
CA GLY A 314 16.05 -14.29 10.69
C GLY A 314 15.61 -15.44 11.60
N TYR A 315 14.44 -15.31 12.22
CA TYR A 315 14.02 -16.11 13.37
C TYR A 315 12.93 -17.13 13.07
N LEU A 316 11.84 -16.76 12.38
CA LEU A 316 10.82 -17.71 11.96
C LEU A 316 11.29 -18.46 10.71
N ARG A 317 11.39 -19.78 10.81
CA ARG A 317 11.98 -20.61 9.76
C ARG A 317 11.10 -21.81 9.43
N ILE A 318 11.13 -22.20 8.16
CA ILE A 318 10.63 -23.50 7.71
C ILE A 318 11.69 -24.54 8.08
N ALA A 319 11.50 -25.21 9.20
CA ALA A 319 12.41 -26.22 9.72
C ALA A 319 12.48 -27.45 8.82
N SER A 320 11.34 -27.91 8.31
CA SER A 320 11.27 -29.04 7.38
C SER A 320 9.99 -29.03 6.56
N VAL A 321 10.06 -29.54 5.33
CA VAL A 321 8.90 -29.88 4.50
C VAL A 321 8.98 -31.36 4.18
N LYS A 322 7.91 -32.10 4.45
CA LYS A 322 7.75 -33.49 4.03
C LYS A 322 6.73 -33.50 2.90
N TYR A 323 7.18 -33.77 1.68
CA TYR A 323 6.38 -33.67 0.46
C TYR A 323 6.30 -34.98 -0.34
N ASP A 324 7.18 -35.97 -0.10
CA ASP A 324 7.20 -37.25 -0.83
C ASP A 324 7.36 -38.42 0.17
N PRO A 325 6.30 -38.75 0.93
CA PRO A 325 6.30 -39.90 1.82
C PRO A 325 6.23 -41.22 1.04
N PRO A 326 6.76 -42.34 1.57
CA PRO A 326 6.62 -43.64 0.91
C PRO A 326 5.15 -44.08 0.70
N GLY A 327 4.86 -44.63 -0.49
CA GLY A 327 3.55 -45.18 -0.87
C GLY A 327 2.59 -44.15 -1.48
N ASP A 328 1.42 -44.60 -2.01
CA ASP A 328 0.42 -43.69 -2.59
C ASP A 328 -0.22 -42.80 -1.51
N GLU A 329 0.02 -41.51 -1.66
CA GLU A 329 -0.30 -40.39 -0.78
C GLU A 329 -1.48 -39.55 -1.29
N ARG A 330 -2.00 -39.81 -2.50
CA ARG A 330 -3.05 -38.99 -3.12
C ARG A 330 -4.29 -38.81 -2.25
N ARG A 331 -4.60 -39.81 -1.40
CA ARG A 331 -5.71 -39.81 -0.44
C ARG A 331 -5.24 -39.79 1.03
N LYS A 332 -3.99 -39.40 1.28
CA LYS A 332 -3.38 -39.31 2.62
C LYS A 332 -2.74 -37.94 2.85
N PRO A 333 -3.49 -36.83 2.73
CA PRO A 333 -2.93 -35.47 2.82
C PRO A 333 -2.11 -35.19 4.09
N ASN A 334 -2.38 -35.88 5.20
CA ASN A 334 -1.60 -35.76 6.44
C ASN A 334 -0.20 -36.43 6.39
N SER A 335 0.15 -37.17 5.34
CA SER A 335 1.52 -37.66 5.15
C SER A 335 2.46 -36.57 4.65
N GLU A 336 1.90 -35.48 4.11
CA GLU A 336 2.59 -34.22 3.83
C GLU A 336 2.48 -33.27 5.03
N LEU A 337 3.58 -32.63 5.40
CA LEU A 337 3.58 -31.66 6.48
C LEU A 337 4.68 -30.62 6.33
N ILE A 338 4.44 -29.45 6.92
CA ILE A 338 5.40 -28.36 7.03
C ILE A 338 5.65 -28.12 8.53
N ARG A 339 6.89 -27.99 8.95
CA ARG A 339 7.23 -27.58 10.32
C ARG A 339 7.86 -26.21 10.31
N LEU A 340 7.31 -25.30 11.11
CA LEU A 340 7.93 -24.01 11.38
C LEU A 340 8.54 -24.01 12.77
N MET A 341 9.55 -23.16 12.97
CA MET A 341 10.12 -22.94 14.29
C MET A 341 10.56 -21.50 14.50
N ASN A 342 10.49 -21.07 15.75
CA ASN A 342 11.13 -19.85 16.20
C ASN A 342 12.58 -20.15 16.61
N LYS A 343 13.55 -19.67 15.83
CA LYS A 343 14.99 -19.78 16.10
C LYS A 343 15.51 -18.62 16.97
N GLY A 344 14.68 -17.62 17.26
CA GLY A 344 15.02 -16.49 18.12
C GLY A 344 15.04 -16.84 19.60
N ALA A 345 15.53 -15.88 20.40
CA ALA A 345 15.61 -15.99 21.86
C ALA A 345 14.39 -15.42 22.58
N SER A 346 13.38 -14.92 21.85
CA SER A 346 12.18 -14.30 22.42
C SER A 346 10.90 -14.90 21.82
N PRO A 347 9.78 -14.87 22.55
CA PRO A 347 8.48 -15.28 22.01
C PRO A 347 8.15 -14.50 20.73
N LEU A 348 7.58 -15.16 19.74
CA LEU A 348 7.24 -14.58 18.46
C LEU A 348 5.75 -14.79 18.16
N SER A 349 5.01 -13.70 18.00
CA SER A 349 3.65 -13.76 17.45
C SER A 349 3.72 -14.18 15.97
N LEU A 350 2.81 -15.06 15.58
CA LEU A 350 2.65 -15.49 14.19
C LEU A 350 1.57 -14.68 13.47
N PHE A 351 0.86 -13.78 14.15
CA PHE A 351 -0.18 -12.98 13.51
C PHE A 351 0.43 -11.99 12.51
N GLY A 352 -0.11 -11.98 11.28
CA GLY A 352 0.46 -11.21 10.17
C GLY A 352 1.38 -12.03 9.25
N TYR A 353 1.54 -13.32 9.50
CA TYR A 353 2.34 -14.24 8.68
C TYR A 353 1.48 -15.33 8.05
N GLU A 354 1.99 -15.89 6.95
CA GLU A 354 1.35 -16.96 6.22
C GLU A 354 2.33 -17.86 5.48
N LEU A 355 1.85 -19.05 5.15
CA LEU A 355 2.46 -19.96 4.20
C LEU A 355 1.74 -19.88 2.85
N ARG A 356 2.52 -19.92 1.77
CA ARG A 356 2.03 -20.04 0.39
C ARG A 356 2.77 -21.16 -0.32
N ALA A 357 2.03 -22.04 -0.98
CA ALA A 357 2.56 -23.09 -1.85
C ALA A 357 1.74 -23.16 -3.15
N GLY A 358 2.23 -23.90 -4.15
CA GLY A 358 1.59 -24.05 -5.47
C GLY A 358 0.29 -24.85 -5.44
N GLY A 359 -0.70 -24.43 -4.64
CA GLY A 359 -1.99 -25.10 -4.50
C GLY A 359 -2.76 -24.79 -3.21
N PHE A 360 -2.14 -24.11 -2.23
CA PHE A 360 -2.80 -23.70 -1.00
C PHE A 360 -2.05 -22.55 -0.32
N GLY A 361 -2.69 -21.96 0.69
CA GLY A 361 -2.02 -21.14 1.69
C GLY A 361 -2.52 -21.46 3.09
N TYR A 362 -1.87 -20.87 4.09
CA TYR A 362 -2.29 -20.94 5.48
C TYR A 362 -1.90 -19.67 6.22
N GLU A 363 -2.90 -18.97 6.76
CA GLU A 363 -2.72 -17.79 7.61
C GLU A 363 -2.67 -18.19 9.08
N PHE A 364 -1.75 -17.59 9.83
CA PHE A 364 -1.69 -17.78 11.28
C PHE A 364 -2.69 -16.86 11.99
N GLY A 365 -3.32 -17.40 13.03
CA GLY A 365 -4.34 -16.69 13.80
C GLY A 365 -3.78 -15.59 14.70
N PRO A 366 -4.65 -14.68 15.19
CA PRO A 366 -4.25 -13.53 16.01
C PRO A 366 -3.53 -13.86 17.32
N PHE A 367 -3.76 -15.06 17.85
CA PHE A 367 -3.17 -15.53 19.10
C PHE A 367 -2.14 -16.65 18.91
N ASP A 368 -1.78 -16.95 17.66
CA ASP A 368 -0.76 -17.94 17.37
C ASP A 368 0.61 -17.35 17.72
N ALA A 369 1.37 -18.07 18.54
CA ALA A 369 2.70 -17.66 18.95
C ALA A 369 3.63 -18.86 19.13
N LEU A 370 4.93 -18.62 18.97
CA LEU A 370 5.98 -19.59 19.24
C LEU A 370 6.96 -19.06 20.27
N GLN A 371 7.13 -19.80 21.35
CA GLN A 371 8.22 -19.61 22.31
C GLN A 371 9.58 -19.89 21.64
N PRO A 372 10.70 -19.40 22.21
CA PRO A 372 12.05 -19.72 21.71
C PRO A 372 12.25 -21.23 21.52
N GLY A 373 12.71 -21.64 20.34
CA GLY A 373 12.93 -23.05 19.98
C GLY A 373 11.66 -23.87 19.74
N GLN A 374 10.47 -23.35 20.03
CA GLN A 374 9.21 -24.05 19.82
C GLN A 374 8.93 -24.25 18.33
N ARG A 375 8.23 -25.35 18.03
CA ARG A 375 7.79 -25.71 16.69
C ARG A 375 6.28 -25.78 16.60
N ILE A 376 5.77 -25.47 15.41
CA ILE A 376 4.39 -25.75 15.00
C ILE A 376 4.42 -26.63 13.74
N THR A 377 3.56 -27.65 13.71
CA THR A 377 3.43 -28.54 12.56
C THR A 377 2.13 -28.23 11.82
N ILE A 378 2.24 -27.96 10.54
CA ILE A 378 1.12 -27.78 9.62
C ILE A 378 0.94 -29.09 8.87
N ARG A 379 -0.17 -29.78 9.16
CA ARG A 379 -0.62 -30.97 8.45
C ARG A 379 -1.64 -30.58 7.40
N LEU A 380 -1.48 -31.10 6.18
CA LEU A 380 -2.28 -30.62 5.06
C LEU A 380 -3.70 -31.19 5.05
N GLY A 381 -3.93 -32.34 5.67
CA GLY A 381 -5.25 -32.98 5.73
C GLY A 381 -6.10 -32.56 6.93
N ASP A 382 -7.20 -33.29 7.10
CA ASP A 382 -8.15 -33.11 8.21
C ASP A 382 -7.58 -33.52 9.57
N GLY A 383 -8.14 -32.92 10.62
CA GLY A 383 -7.85 -33.26 12.01
C GLY A 383 -8.19 -32.12 12.96
N ARG A 384 -7.98 -32.36 14.25
CA ARG A 384 -8.21 -31.33 15.28
C ARG A 384 -6.95 -30.49 15.47
N SER A 385 -7.06 -29.20 15.18
CA SER A 385 -5.99 -28.23 15.45
C SER A 385 -5.79 -28.01 16.95
N THR A 386 -4.53 -27.87 17.37
CA THR A 386 -4.03 -27.58 18.72
C THR A 386 -2.96 -26.50 18.62
N SER A 387 -2.47 -25.92 19.72
CA SER A 387 -1.40 -24.90 19.68
C SER A 387 -0.12 -25.35 18.94
N ALA A 388 0.23 -26.64 18.96
CA ALA A 388 1.43 -27.18 18.30
C ALA A 388 1.19 -27.81 16.92
N VAL A 389 -0.07 -28.11 16.56
CA VAL A 389 -0.41 -28.76 15.28
C VAL A 389 -1.61 -28.08 14.65
N ARG A 390 -1.50 -27.66 13.40
CA ARG A 390 -2.61 -27.13 12.59
C ARG A 390 -2.95 -28.09 11.47
N HIS A 391 -4.22 -28.18 11.15
CA HIS A 391 -4.78 -28.99 10.07
C HIS A 391 -5.45 -28.07 9.06
N LEU A 392 -5.13 -28.22 7.77
CA LEU A 392 -5.70 -27.41 6.68
C LEU A 392 -7.01 -27.98 6.13
N GLY A 393 -7.28 -29.26 6.39
CA GLY A 393 -8.49 -29.93 5.92
C GLY A 393 -8.54 -30.17 4.40
N LEU A 394 -7.37 -30.27 3.74
CA LEU A 394 -7.33 -30.62 2.32
C LEU A 394 -7.70 -32.09 2.14
N GLY A 395 -8.55 -32.40 1.17
CA GLY A 395 -8.98 -33.78 0.87
C GLY A 395 -7.94 -34.60 0.09
N ARG A 396 -6.83 -34.00 -0.35
CA ARG A 396 -5.78 -34.65 -1.14
C ARG A 396 -4.42 -34.01 -0.88
N ALA A 397 -3.36 -34.77 -1.15
CA ALA A 397 -1.99 -34.24 -1.17
C ALA A 397 -1.91 -33.01 -2.09
N ALA A 398 -1.16 -32.01 -1.65
CA ALA A 398 -1.12 -30.68 -2.26
C ALA A 398 0.31 -30.23 -2.62
N LEU A 399 1.35 -30.90 -2.09
CA LEU A 399 2.73 -30.62 -2.47
C LEU A 399 3.13 -31.52 -3.64
N LYS A 400 3.72 -30.96 -4.69
CA LYS A 400 4.06 -31.75 -5.88
C LYS A 400 5.41 -32.47 -5.71
N ASN A 401 5.43 -33.80 -5.71
CA ASN A 401 6.67 -34.58 -5.50
C ASN A 401 7.76 -34.25 -6.53
N SER A 402 7.38 -33.99 -7.79
CA SER A 402 8.33 -33.65 -8.87
C SER A 402 9.02 -32.28 -8.70
N GLY A 403 8.53 -31.45 -7.79
CA GLY A 403 9.08 -30.12 -7.51
C GLY A 403 7.98 -29.10 -7.26
N ASP A 404 8.10 -28.40 -6.12
CA ASP A 404 7.27 -27.27 -5.70
C ASP A 404 8.09 -26.40 -4.72
N ARG A 405 7.47 -25.36 -4.15
CA ARG A 405 8.04 -24.53 -3.09
C ARG A 405 7.00 -24.14 -2.05
N VAL A 406 7.47 -24.00 -0.81
CA VAL A 406 6.74 -23.38 0.30
C VAL A 406 7.42 -22.06 0.63
N LEU A 407 6.65 -20.98 0.58
CA LEU A 407 7.05 -19.63 0.97
C LEU A 407 6.46 -19.30 2.33
N LEU A 408 7.27 -18.75 3.21
CA LEU A 408 6.83 -18.12 4.45
C LEU A 408 7.01 -16.60 4.28
N ARG A 409 5.92 -15.85 4.38
CA ARG A 409 5.92 -14.40 4.20
C ARG A 409 5.03 -13.69 5.23
N SER A 410 5.25 -12.38 5.40
CA SER A 410 4.27 -11.52 6.08
C SER A 410 3.21 -11.02 5.10
N PHE A 411 2.07 -10.58 5.63
CA PHE A 411 1.02 -9.94 4.83
C PHE A 411 1.48 -8.64 4.14
N GLU A 412 2.60 -8.06 4.61
CA GLU A 412 3.19 -6.83 4.05
C GLU A 412 4.19 -7.09 2.93
N GLY A 413 4.41 -8.36 2.57
CA GLY A 413 5.30 -8.77 1.50
C GLY A 413 6.73 -9.05 1.93
N ALA A 414 7.03 -9.11 3.24
CA ALA A 414 8.34 -9.55 3.69
C ALA A 414 8.48 -11.06 3.50
N HIS A 415 9.40 -11.49 2.63
CA HIS A 415 9.75 -12.90 2.52
C HIS A 415 10.72 -13.29 3.64
N LEU A 416 10.32 -14.26 4.44
CA LEU A 416 11.06 -14.69 5.62
C LEU A 416 11.91 -15.91 5.34
N ASP A 417 11.31 -16.93 4.72
CA ASP A 417 11.98 -18.19 4.41
C ASP A 417 11.32 -18.90 3.22
N CYS A 418 12.08 -19.80 2.60
CA CYS A 418 11.58 -20.61 1.49
C CYS A 418 12.24 -21.99 1.49
N LYS A 419 11.44 -23.02 1.21
CA LYS A 419 11.92 -24.38 0.90
C LYS A 419 11.37 -24.80 -0.45
N ALA A 420 12.25 -25.20 -1.36
CA ALA A 420 11.91 -25.70 -2.67
C ALA A 420 12.64 -27.03 -2.95
N TRP A 421 12.08 -27.85 -3.84
CA TRP A 421 12.66 -29.13 -4.25
C TRP A 421 12.42 -29.41 -5.74
N GLY A 422 13.00 -30.51 -6.24
CA GLY A 422 13.00 -30.83 -7.65
C GLY A 422 13.75 -29.75 -8.46
N LYS A 423 13.11 -29.25 -9.53
CA LYS A 423 13.67 -28.17 -10.37
C LYS A 423 13.24 -26.77 -9.93
N VAL A 424 12.33 -26.65 -8.95
CA VAL A 424 11.84 -25.36 -8.46
C VAL A 424 12.88 -24.72 -7.56
N LYS A 425 13.03 -23.40 -7.64
CA LYS A 425 14.00 -22.63 -6.84
C LYS A 425 13.29 -21.60 -5.98
N CYS A 426 13.89 -21.34 -4.82
CA CYS A 426 13.59 -20.16 -4.03
C CYS A 426 14.24 -18.93 -4.68
N LEU A 427 13.41 -17.95 -5.03
CA LEU A 427 13.84 -16.60 -5.42
C LEU A 427 14.78 -16.01 -4.36
N ALA A 428 15.99 -15.57 -4.70
CA ALA A 428 16.70 -14.63 -3.84
C ALA A 428 15.97 -13.29 -3.89
N GLY A 429 15.54 -12.78 -2.74
CA GLY A 429 14.97 -11.44 -2.62
C GLY A 429 13.65 -11.22 -3.36
N TYR A 430 12.75 -12.22 -3.38
CA TYR A 430 11.35 -11.94 -3.64
C TYR A 430 10.84 -10.82 -2.73
#